data_AF-A0A6M5JJL2-F1
#
_entry.id   AF-A0A6M5JJL2-F1
#
_cell.length_a   1.000
_cell.length_b   1.000
_cell.length_c   1.000
_cell.angle_alpha   90.00
_cell.angle_beta   90.00
_cell.angle_gamma   90.00
#
_symmetry.space_group_name_H-M   'P 1'
#
loop_
_entity.id
_entity.type
_entity.pdbx_description
1 polymer ?
#
loop_
_entity_poly.entity_id
_entity_poly.type
_entity_poly.pdbx_seq_one_letter_code
_entity_poly.pdbx_strand_id
1 'polypeptide(L)'
;MAGAIDASLPGFYAIGVNTGTGANSFAAIGLAGVRFNQVIAVQKAGTAAVSGSSLPAGSVTIAGNLLSVVVPLSLLPSTGFTPETYGFNIWPRSGAGGTEVISDFAPDNATVSAAAAVPEPASWLMMIVGFGALGARMRRRPVLKPA
;
A
#
# COMPACT_ATOMS: atom_id res chain seq x y z
N MET A 1 -18.62 8.51 6.63
CA MET A 1 -17.89 7.41 7.31
C MET A 1 -18.23 6.12 6.58
N ALA A 2 -17.25 5.24 6.35
CA ALA A 2 -17.51 3.94 5.74
C ALA A 2 -18.23 3.00 6.72
N GLY A 3 -19.17 2.20 6.20
CA GLY A 3 -19.96 1.24 6.99
C GLY A 3 -19.16 -0.01 7.37
N ALA A 4 -19.69 -0.82 8.28
CA ALA A 4 -19.04 -2.07 8.67
C ALA A 4 -19.00 -3.09 7.52
N ILE A 5 -17.98 -3.96 7.53
CA ILE A 5 -17.86 -5.09 6.60
C ILE A 5 -18.85 -6.17 7.05
N ASP A 6 -19.94 -6.31 6.30
CA ASP A 6 -21.00 -7.26 6.61
C ASP A 6 -20.83 -8.58 5.85
N ALA A 7 -20.46 -9.65 6.55
CA ALA A 7 -20.23 -10.98 5.96
C ALA A 7 -21.50 -11.63 5.34
N SER A 8 -22.71 -11.14 5.67
CA SER A 8 -23.96 -11.66 5.10
C SER A 8 -24.24 -11.17 3.68
N LEU A 9 -23.63 -10.05 3.28
CA LEU A 9 -23.76 -9.49 1.94
C LEU A 9 -22.73 -10.09 0.99
N PRO A 10 -23.08 -10.31 -0.29
CA PRO A 10 -22.16 -10.86 -1.28
C PRO A 10 -20.94 -9.96 -1.49
N GLY A 11 -19.89 -10.55 -2.06
CA GLY A 11 -18.67 -9.85 -2.43
C GLY A 11 -17.44 -10.21 -1.60
N PHE A 12 -16.31 -9.67 -2.01
CA PHE A 12 -15.00 -9.90 -1.41
C PHE A 12 -14.06 -8.73 -1.74
N TYR A 13 -12.90 -8.69 -1.09
CA TYR A 13 -11.85 -7.74 -1.41
C TYR A 13 -10.75 -8.47 -2.17
N ALA A 14 -10.35 -7.93 -3.33
CA ALA A 14 -9.14 -8.36 -4.01
C ALA A 14 -8.03 -7.36 -3.68
N ILE A 15 -6.84 -7.85 -3.33
CA ILE A 15 -5.65 -7.02 -3.13
C ILE A 15 -4.64 -7.46 -4.19
N GLY A 16 -4.45 -6.62 -5.19
CA GLY A 16 -3.38 -6.78 -6.16
C GLY A 16 -2.04 -6.48 -5.52
N VAL A 17 -1.08 -7.38 -5.70
CA VAL A 17 0.29 -7.22 -5.20
C VAL A 17 1.25 -7.22 -6.38
N ASN A 18 2.10 -6.19 -6.46
CA ASN A 18 3.23 -6.11 -7.37
C ASN A 18 4.51 -6.50 -6.64
N THR A 19 5.07 -7.65 -6.97
CA THR A 19 6.34 -8.15 -6.40
C THR A 19 7.55 -7.88 -7.31
N GLY A 20 7.36 -7.10 -8.38
CA GLY A 20 8.42 -6.60 -9.28
C GLY A 20 8.05 -6.59 -10.77
N THR A 21 7.15 -7.49 -11.19
CA THR A 21 6.77 -7.67 -12.61
C THR A 21 5.30 -7.38 -12.88
N GLY A 22 4.65 -6.61 -12.01
CA GLY A 22 3.23 -6.31 -12.11
C GLY A 22 2.82 -5.75 -13.48
N ALA A 23 1.85 -6.42 -14.10
CA ALA A 23 1.24 -6.02 -15.36
C ALA A 23 0.19 -4.92 -15.14
N ASN A 24 -0.07 -4.14 -16.17
CA ASN A 24 -1.08 -3.07 -16.19
C ASN A 24 -2.43 -3.57 -16.71
N SER A 25 -2.96 -4.63 -16.10
CA SER A 25 -4.16 -5.34 -16.59
C SER A 25 -5.43 -4.48 -16.69
N PHE A 26 -5.47 -3.32 -16.03
CA PHE A 26 -6.58 -2.37 -16.07
C PHE A 26 -6.32 -1.14 -16.97
N ALA A 27 -5.28 -1.17 -17.82
CA ALA A 27 -4.96 -0.05 -18.71
C ALA A 27 -6.11 0.30 -19.67
N ALA A 28 -6.88 -0.69 -20.12
CA ALA A 28 -8.01 -0.49 -21.04
C ALA A 28 -9.15 0.37 -20.45
N ILE A 29 -9.26 0.44 -19.12
CA ILE A 29 -10.23 1.27 -18.41
C ILE A 29 -9.61 2.55 -17.82
N GLY A 30 -8.42 2.93 -18.30
CA GLY A 30 -7.71 4.14 -17.84
C GLY A 30 -6.88 3.96 -16.56
N LEU A 31 -6.80 2.75 -16.02
CA LEU A 31 -6.15 2.45 -14.75
C LEU A 31 -4.80 1.72 -14.91
N ALA A 32 -3.94 2.23 -15.79
CA ALA A 32 -2.66 1.61 -16.13
C ALA A 32 -1.63 1.57 -14.97
N GLY A 33 -1.79 2.41 -13.96
CA GLY A 33 -0.98 2.47 -12.74
C GLY A 33 -1.39 1.45 -11.69
N VAL A 34 -2.54 0.78 -11.84
CA VAL A 34 -2.88 -0.42 -11.06
C VAL A 34 -2.07 -1.59 -11.61
N ARG A 35 -0.94 -1.88 -10.95
CA ARG A 35 0.01 -2.91 -11.37
C ARG A 35 0.06 -4.05 -10.36
N PHE A 36 -0.01 -5.28 -10.83
CA PHE A 36 0.06 -6.46 -9.96
C PHE A 36 0.47 -7.71 -10.76
N ASN A 37 1.04 -8.69 -10.06
CA ASN A 37 1.35 -10.02 -10.60
C ASN A 37 0.90 -11.14 -9.64
N GLN A 38 0.33 -10.78 -8.49
CA GLN A 38 -0.32 -11.67 -7.54
C GLN A 38 -1.63 -11.02 -7.09
N VAL A 39 -2.60 -11.85 -6.66
CA VAL A 39 -3.85 -11.37 -6.09
C VAL A 39 -4.15 -12.14 -4.81
N ILE A 40 -4.41 -11.39 -3.74
CA ILE A 40 -4.95 -11.90 -2.49
C ILE A 40 -6.48 -11.71 -2.55
N ALA A 41 -7.24 -12.80 -2.58
CA ALA A 41 -8.69 -12.75 -2.45
C ALA A 41 -9.06 -12.89 -0.98
N VAL A 42 -9.79 -11.93 -0.43
CA VAL A 42 -10.14 -11.84 0.98
C VAL A 42 -11.65 -11.83 1.13
N GLN A 43 -12.17 -12.92 1.69
CA GLN A 43 -13.58 -13.11 1.93
C GLN A 43 -14.02 -12.33 3.17
N LYS A 44 -15.22 -11.75 3.12
CA LYS A 44 -15.81 -11.00 4.23
C LYS A 44 -16.10 -11.86 5.47
N ALA A 45 -16.10 -13.18 5.30
CA ALA A 45 -16.23 -14.17 6.37
C ALA A 45 -14.89 -14.49 7.08
N GLY A 46 -13.79 -13.80 6.76
CA GLY A 46 -12.51 -13.97 7.46
C GLY A 46 -11.62 -15.09 6.92
N THR A 47 -11.77 -15.46 5.65
CA THR A 47 -10.85 -16.36 4.94
C THR A 47 -10.16 -15.61 3.80
N ALA A 48 -8.99 -16.07 3.38
CA ALA A 48 -8.29 -15.49 2.24
C ALA A 48 -7.42 -16.52 1.52
N ALA A 49 -7.09 -16.23 0.27
CA ALA A 49 -6.19 -17.03 -0.55
C ALA A 49 -5.30 -16.16 -1.43
N VAL A 50 -4.08 -16.62 -1.69
CA VAL A 50 -3.15 -16.00 -2.65
C VAL A 50 -3.09 -16.90 -3.88
N SER A 51 -3.58 -16.39 -5.02
CA SER A 51 -3.54 -17.12 -6.30
C SER A 51 -4.05 -18.58 -6.20
N GLY A 52 -5.10 -18.81 -5.39
CA GLY A 52 -5.71 -20.13 -5.16
C GLY A 52 -5.20 -20.89 -3.93
N SER A 53 -4.07 -20.49 -3.34
CA SER A 53 -3.53 -21.10 -2.11
C SER A 53 -4.16 -20.45 -0.87
N SER A 54 -4.91 -21.23 -0.09
CA SER A 54 -5.58 -20.74 1.12
C SER A 54 -4.57 -20.30 2.20
N LEU A 55 -4.88 -19.19 2.86
CA LEU A 55 -4.13 -18.73 4.03
C LEU A 55 -4.51 -19.52 5.29
N PRO A 56 -3.61 -19.62 6.27
CA PRO A 56 -3.91 -20.21 7.57
C PRO A 56 -5.12 -19.57 8.26
N ALA A 57 -5.81 -20.34 9.11
CA ALA A 57 -6.87 -19.81 9.95
C ALA A 57 -6.33 -18.70 10.87
N GLY A 58 -7.08 -17.61 11.02
CA GLY A 58 -6.67 -16.43 11.78
C GLY A 58 -5.81 -15.42 11.00
N SER A 59 -5.43 -15.72 9.74
CA SER A 59 -4.72 -14.76 8.88
C SER A 59 -5.55 -13.52 8.54
N VAL A 60 -6.89 -13.58 8.63
CA VAL A 60 -7.76 -12.44 8.36
C VAL A 60 -8.48 -12.03 9.64
N THR A 61 -8.44 -10.75 9.96
CA THR A 61 -9.19 -10.14 11.05
C THR A 61 -10.05 -9.01 10.50
N ILE A 62 -11.35 -9.05 10.80
CA ILE A 62 -12.31 -8.02 10.42
C ILE A 62 -12.93 -7.45 11.69
N ALA A 63 -12.85 -6.14 11.86
CA ALA A 63 -13.41 -5.43 13.01
C ALA A 63 -14.10 -4.14 12.54
N GLY A 64 -15.43 -4.16 12.49
CA GLY A 64 -16.22 -3.06 11.93
C GLY A 64 -15.85 -2.83 10.46
N ASN A 65 -15.27 -1.67 10.15
CA ASN A 65 -14.78 -1.33 8.80
C ASN A 65 -13.26 -1.57 8.62
N LEU A 66 -12.60 -2.22 9.57
CA LEU A 66 -11.18 -2.51 9.50
C LEU A 66 -10.96 -3.94 9.00
N LEU A 67 -10.10 -4.09 8.00
CA LEU A 67 -9.64 -5.37 7.46
C LEU A 67 -8.13 -5.47 7.67
N SER A 68 -7.68 -6.55 8.30
CA SER A 68 -6.26 -6.90 8.43
C SER A 68 -6.02 -8.29 7.88
N VAL A 69 -4.95 -8.46 7.09
CA VAL A 69 -4.59 -9.74 6.46
C VAL A 69 -3.09 -9.99 6.63
N VAL A 70 -2.75 -11.16 7.16
CA VAL A 70 -1.37 -11.63 7.34
C VAL A 70 -1.07 -12.70 6.30
N VAL A 71 -0.15 -12.40 5.39
CA VAL A 71 0.26 -13.29 4.29
C VAL A 71 1.71 -13.75 4.51
N PRO A 72 1.98 -15.06 4.53
CA PRO A 72 3.35 -15.58 4.50
C PRO A 72 4.10 -15.14 3.24
N LEU A 73 5.33 -14.65 3.39
CA LEU A 73 6.15 -14.22 2.25
C LEU A 73 6.44 -15.35 1.25
N SER A 74 6.43 -16.60 1.68
CA SER A 74 6.57 -17.76 0.78
C SER A 74 5.44 -17.86 -0.26
N LEU A 75 4.27 -17.25 0.00
CA LEU A 75 3.17 -17.17 -0.96
C LEU A 75 3.24 -15.92 -1.85
N LEU A 76 4.18 -15.01 -1.59
CA LEU A 76 4.43 -13.80 -2.39
C LEU A 76 5.91 -13.74 -2.79
N PRO A 77 6.40 -14.71 -3.59
CA PRO A 77 7.78 -14.71 -4.03
C PRO A 77 8.10 -13.43 -4.82
N SER A 78 9.30 -12.90 -4.57
CA SER A 78 9.79 -11.73 -5.29
C SER A 78 9.96 -12.06 -6.77
N THR A 79 9.61 -11.10 -7.61
CA THR A 79 9.91 -11.12 -9.04
C THR A 79 10.79 -9.93 -9.44
N GLY A 80 11.42 -9.26 -8.48
CA GLY A 80 12.31 -8.11 -8.73
C GLY A 80 12.26 -7.01 -7.67
N PHE A 81 11.26 -7.00 -6.79
CA PHE A 81 11.19 -6.09 -5.65
C PHE A 81 11.59 -6.78 -4.35
N THR A 82 12.08 -6.02 -3.38
CA THR A 82 12.16 -6.52 -1.99
C THR A 82 10.78 -6.44 -1.34
N PRO A 83 10.48 -7.24 -0.30
CA PRO A 83 9.16 -7.20 0.35
C PRO A 83 8.72 -5.80 0.80
N GLU A 84 9.65 -4.94 1.23
CA GLU A 84 9.38 -3.57 1.68
C GLU A 84 8.91 -2.64 0.54
N THR A 85 9.26 -2.99 -0.70
CA THR A 85 8.94 -2.23 -1.91
C THR A 85 7.80 -2.83 -2.73
N TYR A 86 7.17 -3.91 -2.25
CA TYR A 86 5.96 -4.45 -2.87
C TYR A 86 4.88 -3.37 -2.98
N GLY A 87 4.25 -3.31 -4.14
CA GLY A 87 3.13 -2.41 -4.41
C GLY A 87 1.80 -3.10 -4.14
N PHE A 88 0.84 -2.37 -3.58
CA PHE A 88 -0.48 -2.86 -3.25
C PHE A 88 -1.56 -1.94 -3.83
N ASN A 89 -2.64 -2.54 -4.36
CA ASN A 89 -3.89 -1.84 -4.69
C ASN A 89 -5.08 -2.75 -4.32
N ILE A 90 -6.15 -2.16 -3.78
CA ILE A 90 -7.30 -2.88 -3.24
C ILE A 90 -8.53 -2.62 -4.13
N TRP A 91 -9.28 -3.68 -4.43
CA TRP A 91 -10.48 -3.66 -5.25
C TRP A 91 -11.61 -4.31 -4.46
N PRO A 92 -12.56 -3.54 -3.88
CA PRO A 92 -13.80 -4.10 -3.38
C PRO A 92 -14.62 -4.64 -4.56
N ARG A 93 -15.10 -5.88 -4.44
CA ARG A 93 -15.83 -6.59 -5.49
C ARG A 93 -17.19 -7.03 -4.98
N SER A 94 -18.26 -6.75 -5.72
CA SER A 94 -19.61 -7.21 -5.41
C SER A 94 -19.84 -8.70 -5.77
N GLY A 95 -18.95 -9.29 -6.58
CA GLY A 95 -19.01 -10.69 -6.98
C GLY A 95 -17.86 -11.13 -7.89
N ALA A 96 -17.97 -12.33 -8.44
CA ALA A 96 -17.09 -12.81 -9.51
C ALA A 96 -17.50 -12.15 -10.85
N GLY A 97 -16.53 -11.81 -11.70
CA GLY A 97 -16.80 -11.14 -12.98
C GLY A 97 -15.64 -10.29 -13.49
N GLY A 98 -15.92 -9.46 -14.49
CA GLY A 98 -14.98 -8.48 -15.04
C GLY A 98 -14.77 -7.26 -14.14
N THR A 99 -14.57 -6.09 -14.75
CA THR A 99 -14.37 -4.82 -14.05
C THR A 99 -15.65 -4.18 -13.52
N GLU A 100 -16.80 -4.63 -14.00
CA GLU A 100 -18.14 -4.10 -13.75
C GLU A 100 -18.60 -4.37 -12.31
N VAL A 101 -17.97 -5.34 -11.65
CA VAL A 101 -18.23 -5.70 -10.26
C VAL A 101 -17.25 -5.02 -9.29
N ILE A 102 -16.30 -4.23 -9.79
CA ILE A 102 -15.34 -3.48 -8.98
C ILE A 102 -15.91 -2.09 -8.72
N SER A 103 -16.08 -1.72 -7.45
CA SER A 103 -16.64 -0.42 -7.10
C SER A 103 -15.58 0.69 -7.00
N ASP A 104 -14.32 0.31 -6.75
CA ASP A 104 -13.22 1.24 -6.54
C ASP A 104 -11.87 0.53 -6.75
N PHE A 105 -10.85 1.31 -7.09
CA PHE A 105 -9.46 0.92 -7.06
C PHE A 105 -8.78 1.82 -6.03
N ALA A 106 -8.09 1.27 -5.05
CA ALA A 106 -7.48 2.04 -3.98
C ALA A 106 -5.98 1.72 -3.86
N PRO A 107 -5.06 2.70 -4.03
CA PRO A 107 -5.30 4.13 -4.31
C PRO A 107 -5.41 4.42 -5.81
N ASP A 108 -6.65 4.51 -6.32
CA ASP A 108 -7.01 4.95 -7.66
C ASP A 108 -6.15 4.30 -8.76
N ASN A 109 -5.62 5.10 -9.69
CA ASN A 109 -4.68 4.69 -10.74
C ASN A 109 -3.21 4.51 -10.24
N ALA A 110 -2.99 3.92 -9.06
CA ALA A 110 -1.65 3.74 -8.49
C ALA A 110 -1.51 2.52 -7.59
N THR A 111 -0.29 2.23 -7.13
CA THR A 111 -0.02 1.25 -6.06
C THR A 111 0.69 1.93 -4.91
N VAL A 112 0.37 1.54 -3.67
CA VAL A 112 1.09 2.01 -2.48
C VAL A 112 2.11 0.96 -2.03
N SER A 113 3.28 1.40 -1.53
CA SER A 113 4.27 0.51 -0.91
C SER A 113 4.60 0.98 0.50
N ALA A 114 5.05 0.06 1.36
CA ALA A 114 5.43 0.39 2.73
C ALA A 114 6.61 1.37 2.79
N ALA A 115 7.56 1.25 1.85
CA ALA A 115 8.69 2.17 1.72
C ALA A 115 8.30 3.61 1.34
N ALA A 116 7.12 3.84 0.73
CA ALA A 116 6.71 5.16 0.28
C ALA A 116 6.13 6.05 1.39
N ALA A 117 5.88 5.51 2.59
CA ALA A 117 5.00 6.16 3.57
C ALA A 117 5.67 7.22 4.46
N VAL A 118 7.00 7.32 4.55
CA VAL A 118 7.66 8.24 5.51
C VAL A 118 8.98 8.79 4.96
N PRO A 119 9.14 10.11 4.79
CA PRO A 119 10.47 10.72 4.68
C PRO A 119 11.24 10.37 5.96
N GLU A 120 12.25 9.53 5.82
CA GLU A 120 12.90 8.89 6.97
C GLU A 120 13.31 9.92 8.03
N PRO A 121 13.24 9.59 9.33
CA PRO A 121 13.65 10.49 10.43
C PRO A 121 15.04 11.11 10.23
N ALA A 122 15.91 10.43 9.49
CA ALA A 122 17.21 10.93 9.08
C ALA A 122 17.12 12.20 8.21
N SER A 123 16.16 12.32 7.30
CA SER A 123 15.96 13.53 6.49
C SER A 123 15.63 14.74 7.35
N TRP A 124 14.84 14.56 8.41
CA TRP A 124 14.52 15.60 9.38
C TRP A 124 15.72 15.98 10.22
N LEU A 125 16.48 15.00 10.71
CA LEU A 125 17.73 15.22 11.41
C LEU A 125 18.74 15.97 10.55
N MET A 126 18.92 15.59 9.29
CA MET A 126 19.83 16.26 8.35
C MET A 126 19.37 17.69 8.05
N MET A 127 18.06 17.93 7.96
CA MET A 127 17.51 19.27 7.79
C MET A 127 17.76 20.14 9.03
N ILE A 128 17.54 19.60 10.23
CA ILE A 128 17.82 20.29 11.50
C ILE A 128 19.31 20.57 11.66
N VAL A 129 20.18 19.61 11.36
CA VAL A 129 21.64 19.79 11.38
C VAL A 129 22.08 20.83 10.36
N GLY A 130 21.55 20.77 9.13
CA GLY A 130 21.85 21.73 8.07
C GLY A 130 21.46 23.16 8.46
N PHE A 131 20.22 23.37 8.91
CA PHE A 131 19.75 24.69 9.35
C PHE A 131 20.44 25.16 10.63
N GLY A 132 20.69 24.26 11.58
CA GLY A 132 21.42 24.55 12.82
C GLY A 132 22.85 25.02 12.54
N ALA A 133 23.56 24.34 11.64
CA ALA A 133 24.91 24.72 11.24
C ALA A 133 24.97 26.08 10.51
N LEU A 134 24.03 26.33 9.58
CA LEU A 134 23.92 27.61 8.89
C LEU A 134 23.61 28.76 9.86
N GLY A 135 22.64 28.56 10.75
CA GLY A 135 22.28 29.55 11.77
C GLY A 135 23.42 29.85 12.75
N ALA A 136 24.14 28.81 13.20
CA ALA A 136 25.32 28.97 14.05
C ALA A 136 26.44 29.77 13.36
N ARG A 137 26.64 29.56 12.05
CA ARG A 137 27.64 30.31 11.26
C ARG A 137 27.25 31.77 11.09
N MET A 138 25.97 32.07 10.84
CA MET A 138 25.48 33.45 10.73
C MET A 138 25.60 34.22 12.05
N ARG A 139 25.32 33.57 13.19
CA ARG A 139 25.44 34.17 14.52
C ARG A 139 26.87 34.59 14.89
N ARG A 140 27.89 33.96 14.29
CA ARG A 140 29.31 34.25 14.55
C ARG A 140 29.88 35.37 13.68
N ARG A 141 29.10 36.01 12.79
CA ARG A 141 29.59 37.14 11.98
C ARG A 141 29.73 38.38 12.88
N PRO A 142 30.94 38.96 13.04
CA PRO A 142 31.12 40.17 13.82
C PRO A 142 30.42 41.34 13.13
N VAL A 143 29.68 42.13 13.92
CA VAL A 143 29.10 43.40 13.45
C VAL A 143 30.26 44.38 13.24
N LEU A 144 30.47 44.79 11.98
CA LEU A 144 31.45 45.84 11.66
C LEU A 144 30.98 47.15 12.34
N LYS A 145 31.78 47.68 13.26
CA LYS A 145 31.57 49.02 13.80
C LYS A 145 32.05 50.06 12.77
N PRO A 146 31.23 51.04 12.38
CA PRO A 146 31.69 52.13 11.53
C PRO A 146 32.68 53.02 12.30
N ALA A 147 33.67 53.54 11.55
CA ALA A 147 34.72 54.44 12.04
C ALA A 147 34.22 55.88 12.18
#